data_AF-A0A397SP09-F1
#
_entry.id   AF-A0A397SP09-F1
#
_cell.length_a   1.000
_cell.length_b   1.000
_cell.length_c   1.000
_cell.angle_alpha   90.00
_cell.angle_beta   90.00
_cell.angle_gamma   90.00
#
_symmetry.space_group_name_H-M   'P 1'
#
loop_
_entity.id
_entity.type
_entity.pdbx_description
1 polymer ?
#
loop_
_entity_poly.entity_id
_entity_poly.type
_entity_poly.pdbx_seq_one_letter_code
_entity_poly.pdbx_strand_id
1 'polypeptide(L)'
;MAIAILPTKGDESAEQIFNILHTVLDFAHQSNINILSIGADGARSEFNAQTQIINSASTYYTFNDLFYDIHLKIPIIHGKPLIRVQDLKHGKKIAQNQLFTGV
;
A
#
# COMPACT_ATOMS: atom_id res chain seq x y z
N MET A 1 17.97 2.95 -5.70
CA MET A 1 18.54 2.09 -4.65
C MET A 1 17.47 1.09 -4.25
N ALA A 2 17.69 -0.20 -4.50
CA ALA A 2 16.81 -1.27 -4.03
C ALA A 2 17.48 -1.93 -2.81
N ILE A 3 16.75 -2.06 -1.70
CA ILE A 3 17.27 -2.64 -0.45
C ILE A 3 16.99 -4.16 -0.40
N ALA A 4 15.97 -4.63 -1.11
CA ALA A 4 15.66 -6.05 -1.29
C ALA A 4 14.91 -6.28 -2.61
N ILE A 5 15.13 -7.44 -3.25
CA ILE A 5 14.36 -7.92 -4.40
C ILE A 5 13.89 -9.33 -4.06
N LEU A 6 12.58 -9.52 -3.96
CA LEU A 6 11.98 -10.84 -3.81
C LEU A 6 11.27 -11.19 -5.13
N PRO A 7 11.79 -12.14 -5.92
CA PRO A 7 11.19 -12.47 -7.21
C PRO A 7 9.84 -13.15 -6.99
N THR A 8 8.86 -12.68 -7.75
CA THR A 8 7.52 -13.28 -7.88
C THR A 8 7.38 -13.84 -9.30
N LYS A 9 6.57 -14.89 -9.46
CA LYS A 9 6.24 -15.53 -10.74
C LYS A 9 5.38 -14.66 -11.65
N GLY A 10 4.73 -13.63 -11.09
CA GLY A 10 3.88 -12.69 -11.82
C GLY A 10 2.42 -13.12 -11.92
N ASP A 11 2.05 -14.27 -11.36
CA ASP A 11 0.70 -14.82 -11.29
C ASP A 11 0.18 -14.96 -9.85
N GLU A 12 0.88 -14.36 -8.88
CA GLU A 12 0.51 -14.44 -7.47
C GLU A 12 -0.87 -13.86 -7.17
N SER A 13 -1.59 -14.57 -6.30
CA SER A 13 -2.82 -14.09 -5.71
C SER A 13 -2.56 -12.92 -4.74
N ALA A 14 -3.61 -12.14 -4.46
CA ALA A 14 -3.53 -11.06 -3.48
C ALA A 14 -3.07 -11.56 -2.08
N GLU A 15 -3.46 -12.78 -1.71
CA GLU A 15 -3.08 -13.39 -0.43
C GLU A 15 -1.59 -13.77 -0.40
N GLN A 16 -1.06 -14.30 -1.51
CA GLN A 16 0.37 -14.61 -1.63
C GLN A 16 1.21 -13.32 -1.55
N ILE A 17 0.80 -12.26 -2.26
CA ILE A 17 1.45 -10.96 -2.20
C ILE A 17 1.35 -10.35 -0.80
N PHE A 18 0.21 -10.48 -0.13
CA PHE A 18 0.01 -10.03 1.24
C PHE A 18 1.00 -10.70 2.20
N ASN A 19 1.14 -12.02 2.13
CA ASN A 19 2.07 -12.78 2.99
C ASN A 19 3.53 -12.36 2.76
N ILE A 20 3.91 -12.12 1.50
CA ILE A 20 5.23 -11.59 1.15
C ILE A 20 5.43 -10.20 1.78
N LEU A 21 4.50 -9.27 1.57
CA LEU A 21 4.57 -7.91 2.11
C LEU A 21 4.64 -7.91 3.64
N HIS A 22 3.85 -8.75 4.30
CA HIS A 22 3.87 -8.91 5.75
C HIS A 22 5.25 -9.36 6.23
N THR A 23 5.81 -10.40 5.60
CA THR A 23 7.15 -10.92 5.93
C THR A 23 8.23 -9.84 5.78
N VAL A 24 8.15 -9.03 4.72
CA VAL A 24 9.08 -7.91 4.51
C VAL A 24 8.95 -6.86 5.61
N LEU A 25 7.72 -6.53 6.03
CA LEU A 25 7.49 -5.58 7.13
C LEU A 25 8.00 -6.12 8.46
N ASP A 26 7.87 -7.42 8.72
CA ASP A 26 8.41 -8.09 9.90
C ASP A 26 9.95 -8.00 9.92
N PHE A 27 10.61 -8.34 8.81
CA PHE A 27 12.07 -8.25 8.70
C PHE A 27 12.57 -6.81 8.82
N ALA A 28 11.87 -5.84 8.23
CA ALA A 28 12.20 -4.43 8.37
C ALA A 28 12.10 -3.99 9.84
N HIS A 29 11.03 -4.39 10.53
CA HIS A 29 10.86 -4.10 11.95
C HIS A 29 11.99 -4.70 12.80
N GLN A 30 12.30 -5.99 12.60
CA GLN A 30 13.39 -6.68 13.30
C GLN A 30 14.77 -6.04 13.03
N SER A 31 14.96 -5.48 11.84
CA SER A 31 16.18 -4.77 11.45
C SER A 31 16.20 -3.29 11.85
N ASN A 32 15.19 -2.82 12.59
CA ASN A 32 14.98 -1.40 12.93
C ASN A 32 14.93 -0.46 11.71
N ILE A 33 14.52 -0.97 10.56
CA ILE A 33 14.29 -0.20 9.34
C ILE A 33 12.84 0.28 9.36
N ASN A 34 12.66 1.60 9.27
CA ASN A 34 11.33 2.20 9.22
C ASN A 34 10.81 2.24 7.77
N ILE A 35 9.86 1.38 7.42
CA ILE A 35 9.13 1.47 6.15
C ILE A 35 7.99 2.48 6.31
N LEU A 36 8.15 3.66 5.73
CA LEU A 36 7.14 4.73 5.80
C LEU A 36 5.99 4.55 4.80
N SER A 37 6.27 3.92 3.65
CA SER A 37 5.29 3.79 2.58
C SER A 37 5.43 2.52 1.77
N ILE A 38 4.30 2.03 1.26
CA ILE A 38 4.21 0.96 0.26
C ILE A 38 3.50 1.49 -0.99
N GLY A 39 3.92 1.01 -2.17
CA GLY A 39 3.32 1.35 -3.45
C GLY A 39 3.30 0.17 -4.40
N ALA A 40 2.35 0.17 -5.32
CA ALA A 40 2.10 -0.90 -6.29
C ALA A 40 1.84 -0.28 -7.67
N ASP A 41 2.05 -1.08 -8.72
CA ASP A 41 1.96 -0.63 -10.12
C ASP A 41 0.52 -0.65 -10.67
N GLY A 42 -0.44 -0.95 -9.79
CA GLY A 42 -1.87 -0.90 -10.11
C GLY A 42 -2.47 -2.24 -10.55
N ALA A 43 -1.71 -3.34 -10.50
CA ALA A 43 -2.30 -4.66 -10.64
C ALA A 43 -3.32 -4.90 -9.50
N ARG A 44 -4.46 -5.51 -9.84
CA ARG A 44 -5.57 -5.68 -8.88
C ARG A 44 -5.18 -6.54 -7.68
N SER A 45 -4.37 -7.59 -7.90
CA SER A 45 -3.85 -8.45 -6.85
C SER A 45 -2.96 -7.67 -5.87
N GLU A 46 -2.07 -6.81 -6.38
CA GLU A 46 -1.20 -5.96 -5.56
C GLU A 46 -2.00 -4.94 -4.74
N PHE A 47 -2.97 -4.26 -5.37
CA PHE A 47 -3.83 -3.29 -4.67
C PHE A 47 -4.62 -3.96 -3.54
N ASN A 48 -5.16 -5.16 -3.78
CA ASN A 48 -5.88 -5.92 -2.79
C ASN A 48 -4.96 -6.35 -1.64
N ALA A 49 -3.75 -6.82 -1.93
CA ALA A 49 -2.76 -7.19 -0.92
C ALA A 49 -2.39 -6.00 -0.02
N GLN A 50 -2.15 -4.82 -0.61
CA GLN A 50 -1.90 -3.61 0.15
C GLN A 50 -3.10 -3.22 1.01
N THR A 51 -4.32 -3.35 0.48
CA THR A 51 -5.54 -3.07 1.23
C THR A 51 -5.68 -4.01 2.44
N GLN A 52 -5.33 -5.28 2.28
CA GLN A 52 -5.28 -6.24 3.39
C GLN A 52 -4.27 -5.83 4.47
N ILE A 53 -3.07 -5.35 4.09
CA ILE A 53 -2.08 -4.81 5.05
C ILE A 53 -2.64 -3.59 5.80
N ILE A 54 -3.28 -2.64 5.11
CA ILE A 54 -3.86 -1.45 5.77
C ILE A 54 -4.97 -1.86 6.76
N ASN A 55 -5.75 -2.88 6.40
CA ASN A 55 -6.87 -3.37 7.21
C ASN A 55 -6.43 -4.31 8.35
N SER A 56 -5.21 -4.85 8.33
CA SER A 56 -4.68 -5.65 9.43
C SER A 56 -4.24 -4.80 10.63
N ALA A 57 -4.10 -3.48 10.45
CA ALA A 57 -3.76 -2.56 11.53
C ALA A 57 -4.87 -2.50 12.59
N SER A 58 -4.48 -2.61 13.85
CA SER A 58 -5.39 -2.43 15.00
C SER A 58 -5.48 -0.97 15.47
N THR A 59 -4.49 -0.15 15.11
CA THR A 59 -4.37 1.24 15.57
C THR A 59 -4.09 2.18 14.40
N TYR A 60 -4.54 3.42 14.53
CA TYR A 60 -4.48 4.41 13.46
C TYR A 60 -4.17 5.80 14.01
N TYR A 61 -3.38 6.58 13.27
CA TYR A 61 -3.40 8.03 13.39
C TYR A 61 -4.54 8.60 12.57
N THR A 62 -5.27 9.55 13.14
CA THR A 62 -6.35 10.24 12.44
C THR A 62 -6.07 11.73 12.43
N PHE A 63 -6.35 12.37 11.30
CA PHE A 63 -6.30 13.81 11.15
C PHE A 63 -7.54 14.25 10.39
N ASN A 64 -8.25 15.24 10.93
CA ASN A 64 -9.47 15.77 10.34
C ASN A 64 -9.29 17.27 10.14
N ASP A 65 -9.41 17.72 8.90
CA ASP A 65 -9.53 19.14 8.55
C ASP A 65 -10.96 19.39 8.08
N LEU A 66 -11.78 19.98 8.95
CA LEU A 66 -13.19 20.25 8.67
C LEU A 66 -13.37 21.40 7.67
N PHE A 67 -12.37 22.26 7.48
CA PHE A 67 -12.47 23.36 6.54
C PHE A 67 -12.36 22.86 5.10
N TYR A 68 -11.48 21.88 4.86
CA TYR A 68 -11.29 21.26 3.55
C TYR A 68 -11.99 19.91 3.36
N ASP A 69 -12.75 19.43 4.36
CA ASP A 69 -13.39 18.11 4.38
C ASP A 69 -12.40 16.94 4.18
N ILE A 70 -11.21 17.06 4.79
CA ILE A 70 -10.15 16.06 4.68
C ILE A 70 -10.19 15.15 5.91
N HIS A 71 -10.40 13.85 5.66
CA HIS A 71 -10.34 12.79 6.66
C HIS A 71 -9.18 11.84 6.37
N LEU A 72 -8.06 12.03 7.06
CA LEU A 72 -6.88 11.17 6.94
C LEU A 72 -6.90 10.10 8.03
N LYS A 73 -6.70 8.84 7.62
CA LYS A 73 -6.53 7.71 8.53
C LYS A 73 -5.29 6.91 8.11
N ILE A 74 -4.26 6.93 8.94
CA ILE A 74 -2.98 6.25 8.67
C ILE A 74 -2.88 5.04 9.60
N PRO A 75 -2.73 3.81 9.08
CA PRO A 75 -2.52 2.63 9.90
C PRO A 75 -1.15 2.65 10.59
N ILE A 76 -1.11 2.07 11.78
CA ILE A 76 0.10 1.83 12.54
C ILE A 76 0.42 0.34 12.47
N ILE A 77 1.54 0.01 11.83
CA ILE A 77 2.06 -1.36 11.70
C ILE A 77 3.39 -1.42 12.46
N HIS A 78 3.56 -2.40 13.35
CA HIS A 78 4.74 -2.52 14.22
C HIS A 78 5.09 -1.22 14.99
N GLY A 79 4.05 -0.49 15.42
CA GLY A 79 4.21 0.77 16.15
C GLY A 79 4.62 1.97 15.29
N LYS A 80 4.70 1.83 13.96
CA LYS A 80 5.09 2.91 13.04
C LYS A 80 4.01 3.18 11.98
N PRO A 81 3.84 4.44 11.53
CA PRO A 81 2.86 4.79 10.52
C PRO A 81 3.27 4.22 9.16
N LEU A 82 2.30 3.66 8.42
CA LEU A 82 2.50 3.17 7.06
C LEU A 82 1.51 3.81 6.10
N ILE A 83 2.02 4.45 5.05
CA ILE A 83 1.21 5.13 4.04
C ILE A 83 1.19 4.33 2.74
N ARG A 84 0.01 4.01 2.23
CA ARG A 84 -0.14 3.48 0.86
C ARG A 84 -0.08 4.63 -0.13
N VAL A 85 0.86 4.56 -1.07
CA VAL A 85 1.03 5.53 -2.15
C VAL A 85 0.74 4.83 -3.47
N GLN A 86 -0.15 5.40 -4.28
CA GLN A 86 -0.41 4.92 -5.63
C GLN A 86 0.50 5.63 -6.63
N ASP A 87 1.00 4.93 -7.65
CA ASP A 87 1.74 5.58 -8.72
C ASP A 87 0.83 6.53 -9.51
N LEU A 88 1.18 7.82 -9.49
CA LEU A 88 0.46 8.89 -10.16
C LEU A 88 0.34 8.65 -11.67
N LYS A 89 1.35 8.05 -12.31
CA LYS A 89 1.31 7.76 -13.76
C LYS A 89 0.22 6.75 -14.07
N HIS A 90 0.15 5.67 -13.27
CA HIS A 90 -0.88 4.65 -13.39
C HIS A 90 -2.27 5.19 -13.05
N GLY A 91 -2.39 6.01 -11.98
CA GLY A 91 -3.63 6.69 -11.64
C GLY A 91 -4.16 7.58 -12.77
N LYS A 92 -3.27 8.37 -13.40
CA LYS A 92 -3.63 9.22 -14.54
C LYS A 92 -4.11 8.40 -15.74
N LYS A 93 -3.41 7.31 -16.07
CA LYS A 93 -3.79 6.42 -17.18
C LYS A 93 -5.16 5.78 -16.93
N ILE A 94 -5.41 5.30 -15.71
CA ILE A 94 -6.72 4.73 -15.33
C ILE A 94 -7.81 5.79 -15.46
N ALA A 95 -7.60 6.99 -14.92
CA ALA A 95 -8.59 8.07 -15.00
C ALA A 95 -8.90 8.47 -16.45
N GLN A 96 -7.87 8.55 -17.30
CA GLN A 96 -8.06 8.80 -18.73
C GLN A 96 -8.89 7.69 -19.37
N ASN A 97 -8.53 6.42 -19.14
CA ASN A 97 -9.28 5.30 -19.68
C ASN A 97 -10.75 5.34 -19.24
N GLN A 98 -11.04 5.56 -17.95
CA GLN A 98 -12.41 5.65 -17.44
C GLN A 98 -13.22 6.79 -18.09
N LEU A 99 -12.59 7.95 -18.31
CA LEU A 99 -13.23 9.09 -18.99
C LEU A 99 -13.57 8.78 -20.46
N PHE A 100 -12.73 8.01 -21.16
CA PHE A 100 -12.89 7.73 -22.58
C PHE A 100 -13.67 6.44 -22.88
N THR A 101 -13.62 5.43 -22.02
CA THR A 101 -14.27 4.13 -22.23
C THR A 101 -15.52 3.92 -21.38
N GLY A 102 -15.77 4.76 -20.37
CA GLY A 102 -16.94 4.65 -19.49
C GLY A 102 -16.94 3.40 -18.59
N VAL A 103 -15.79 2.73 -18.48
CA VAL A 103 -15.52 1.55 -17.63
C VAL A 103 -14.27 1.84 -16.81
#